data_AF-M7UEN6-F1
#
_entry.id   AF-M7UEN6-F1
#
_cell.length_a   1.000
_cell.length_b   1.000
_cell.length_c   1.000
_cell.angle_alpha   90.00
_cell.angle_beta   90.00
_cell.angle_gamma   90.00
#
_symmetry.space_group_name_H-M   'P 1'
#
loop_
_entity.id
_entity.type
_entity.pdbx_description
1 polymer ?
#
loop_
_entity_poly.entity_id
_entity_poly.type
_entity_poly.pdbx_seq_one_letter_code
_entity_poly.pdbx_strand_id
1 'polypeptide(L)'
;MEKSRKPADSFEYSDTPTLRDEFISRPRNSNQTSRARYWLNKMTLKSRRKSSFDEIEGFEDFNSDTTTNIGDGLLTGLHKTTRRQKKSNGIFNYFVFGGISGLGILFILLLTNLMLGAATLFWRNDIDDVLKDWGKPGTGTEDLAWYPTDFTRDINPIPCHSHNDYWRRVPLFDALRAGCTGVEADVWLFDNDLYVGHNTASLQRNRTFQSLYINPLVEILERQNPTTDFYNGTNHGVFDADDGKSLILLVDVKTDGADTWEWVIQQLEPLRKRGWLSYIENDTLHTRPITVVGTGNTPFDILTKNSTYRDAFFDAPLDTMWKSKHGADEMEDWSKFEDGVLGEELDEEGSEEGQVSETSTPSTVSIPAREAMPIPHKKPNNGQGMSGVSPDTDFNPLNSYYASVSFNKAVGKIWRGKLNAKQMKIIRGQIRGAHRRGLKTRYWDLPSWPIGLRNHVWDVLVKEGVDYLNVDDLRAAAKQVW
;
A
#
# COMPACT_ATOMS: atom_id res chain seq x y z
N MET A 1 33.12 52.88 38.61
CA MET A 1 33.42 53.19 37.19
C MET A 1 34.13 51.99 36.60
N GLU A 2 33.34 51.20 35.90
CA GLU A 2 33.64 49.88 35.35
C GLU A 2 34.32 50.06 34.00
N LYS A 3 35.50 49.45 33.82
CA LYS A 3 36.20 49.43 32.52
C LYS A 3 35.91 48.11 31.81
N SER A 4 35.07 48.23 30.79
CA SER A 4 34.75 47.21 29.79
C SER A 4 36.02 46.65 29.12
N ARG A 5 36.15 45.32 29.11
CA ARG A 5 37.06 44.57 28.24
C ARG A 5 36.25 43.92 27.12
N LYS A 6 36.67 44.18 25.89
CA LYS A 6 36.21 43.57 24.63
C LYS A 6 36.43 42.04 24.64
N PRO A 7 35.59 41.24 23.95
CA PRO A 7 35.99 39.94 23.46
C PRO A 7 36.61 40.05 22.05
N ALA A 8 37.68 39.30 21.84
CA ALA A 8 38.28 39.05 20.53
C ALA A 8 38.15 37.56 20.21
N ASP A 9 37.78 37.32 18.95
CA ASP A 9 38.14 36.21 18.07
C ASP A 9 37.57 34.80 18.30
N SER A 10 36.57 34.52 17.45
CA SER A 10 36.52 33.43 16.45
C SER A 10 37.24 32.12 16.78
N PHE A 11 36.44 31.05 16.88
CA PHE A 11 36.92 29.69 16.67
C PHE A 11 36.20 29.05 15.48
N GLU A 12 37.02 28.50 14.60
CA GLU A 12 36.75 27.82 13.34
C GLU A 12 35.82 26.62 13.49
N TYR A 13 34.94 26.44 12.51
CA TYR A 13 34.17 25.21 12.29
C TYR A 13 34.98 24.31 11.35
N SER A 14 35.59 23.26 11.89
CA SER A 14 36.31 22.25 11.10
C SER A 14 35.36 21.16 10.59
N ASP A 15 35.33 21.06 9.25
CA ASP A 15 35.12 19.91 8.38
C ASP A 15 34.27 18.71 8.86
N THR A 16 33.12 18.57 8.21
CA THR A 16 32.34 17.33 8.14
C THR A 16 32.80 16.50 6.94
N PRO A 17 33.05 15.18 7.09
CA PRO A 17 33.36 14.34 5.93
C PRO A 17 32.09 13.90 5.20
N THR A 18 32.00 14.29 3.93
CA THR A 18 31.06 13.77 2.94
C THR A 18 31.39 12.32 2.59
N LEU A 19 30.46 11.40 2.84
CA LEU A 19 30.55 10.02 2.35
C LEU A 19 30.16 9.96 0.87
N ARG A 20 31.17 10.00 -0.01
CA ARG A 20 31.10 9.48 -1.39
C ARG A 20 31.75 8.09 -1.43
N ASP A 21 31.06 7.19 -2.10
CA ASP A 21 31.52 6.00 -2.84
C ASP A 21 32.71 5.19 -2.30
N GLU A 22 32.39 4.03 -1.71
CA GLU A 22 33.24 2.83 -1.83
C GLU A 22 32.38 1.63 -2.29
N PHE A 23 32.18 1.54 -3.61
CA PHE A 23 31.82 0.30 -4.28
C PHE A 23 33.06 -0.59 -4.34
N ILE A 24 33.24 -1.47 -3.35
CA ILE A 24 34.22 -2.55 -3.45
C ILE A 24 33.63 -3.68 -4.28
N SER A 25 34.09 -3.75 -5.53
CA SER A 25 34.04 -4.92 -6.40
C SER A 25 34.83 -6.09 -5.81
N ARG A 26 34.19 -7.25 -5.61
CA ARG A 26 34.88 -8.55 -5.56
C ARG A 26 34.09 -9.64 -6.31
N PRO A 27 34.80 -10.62 -6.90
CA PRO A 27 34.41 -11.25 -8.16
C PRO A 27 33.46 -12.44 -7.98
N ARG A 28 32.64 -12.65 -9.01
CA ARG A 28 31.68 -13.75 -9.13
C ARG A 28 32.39 -14.98 -9.69
N ASN A 29 32.61 -15.99 -8.87
CA ASN A 29 33.09 -17.29 -9.34
C ASN A 29 31.95 -18.04 -10.04
N SER A 30 32.19 -18.34 -11.32
CA SER A 30 31.47 -19.27 -12.17
C SER A 30 31.85 -20.71 -11.83
N ASN A 31 30.85 -21.60 -11.67
CA ASN A 31 30.70 -22.78 -12.53
C ASN A 31 29.49 -23.65 -12.15
N GLN A 32 28.66 -23.90 -13.18
CA GLN A 32 27.95 -25.15 -13.52
C GLN A 32 26.86 -25.66 -12.54
N THR A 33 25.66 -26.10 -12.95
CA THR A 33 25.22 -26.61 -14.25
C THR A 33 23.68 -26.72 -14.32
N SER A 34 23.13 -26.37 -15.50
CA SER A 34 22.02 -27.00 -16.24
C SER A 34 20.73 -27.44 -15.51
N ARG A 35 19.61 -26.80 -15.86
CA ARG A 35 18.41 -27.43 -16.45
C ARG A 35 17.29 -26.40 -16.70
N ALA A 36 17.36 -25.71 -17.83
CA ALA A 36 16.23 -24.97 -18.38
C ALA A 36 15.88 -25.56 -19.75
N ARG A 37 14.80 -26.34 -19.79
CA ARG A 37 14.02 -26.70 -21.00
C ARG A 37 12.86 -27.58 -20.54
N TYR A 38 11.65 -27.03 -20.46
CA TYR A 38 10.42 -27.71 -20.91
C TYR A 38 9.18 -26.79 -20.79
N TRP A 39 8.39 -26.78 -21.86
CA TRP A 39 7.01 -26.28 -22.04
C TRP A 39 6.72 -24.77 -22.13
N LEU A 40 6.55 -24.28 -23.37
CA LEU A 40 5.22 -24.07 -23.97
C LEU A 40 5.33 -23.86 -25.51
N ASN A 41 4.93 -24.88 -26.27
CA ASN A 41 4.22 -24.73 -27.56
C ASN A 41 3.83 -26.11 -28.10
N LYS A 42 2.53 -26.40 -28.09
CA LYS A 42 1.90 -27.46 -28.89
C LYS A 42 0.52 -26.98 -29.35
N MET A 43 0.40 -26.68 -30.63
CA MET A 43 -0.79 -26.98 -31.40
C MET A 43 -0.37 -27.44 -32.79
N THR A 44 -0.61 -28.72 -33.06
CA THR A 44 -0.61 -29.30 -34.41
C THR A 44 -1.99 -29.87 -34.70
N LEU A 45 -2.60 -29.31 -35.74
CA LEU A 45 -3.34 -29.94 -36.83
C LEU A 45 -3.94 -31.34 -36.58
N LYS A 46 -5.28 -31.42 -36.65
CA LYS A 46 -6.01 -32.63 -37.03
C LYS A 46 -6.78 -32.37 -38.33
N SER A 47 -6.58 -33.28 -39.27
CA SER A 47 -7.18 -33.30 -40.61
C SER A 47 -8.68 -33.60 -40.57
N ARG A 48 -9.44 -33.07 -41.53
CA ARG A 48 -10.66 -33.70 -42.04
C ARG A 48 -10.72 -33.54 -43.55
N ARG A 49 -10.99 -34.66 -44.22
CA ARG A 49 -10.90 -34.91 -45.67
C ARG A 49 -12.29 -34.76 -46.32
N LYS A 50 -12.30 -34.16 -47.51
CA LYS A 50 -13.20 -34.32 -48.68
C LYS A 50 -14.71 -34.48 -48.47
N SER A 51 -15.51 -33.65 -49.14
CA SER A 51 -16.26 -34.03 -50.36
C SER A 51 -17.20 -32.92 -50.84
N SER A 52 -17.13 -32.63 -52.15
CA SER A 52 -18.21 -32.19 -53.06
C SER A 52 -18.82 -30.79 -52.91
N PHE A 53 -18.49 -29.89 -53.84
CA PHE A 53 -19.43 -29.48 -54.90
C PHE A 53 -18.64 -28.84 -56.06
N ASP A 54 -18.78 -29.43 -57.25
CA ASP A 54 -18.39 -28.91 -58.55
C ASP A 54 -19.51 -27.98 -59.09
N GLU A 55 -19.23 -27.37 -60.26
CA GLU A 55 -20.03 -26.45 -61.11
C GLU A 55 -19.90 -24.97 -60.75
N ILE A 56 -19.13 -24.16 -61.49
CA ILE A 56 -19.13 -23.85 -62.94
C ILE A 56 -20.50 -23.36 -63.40
N GLU A 57 -20.72 -22.05 -63.28
CA GLU A 57 -21.39 -21.16 -64.23
C GLU A 57 -20.90 -19.74 -63.88
N GLY A 58 -20.58 -18.81 -64.77
CA GLY A 58 -20.61 -18.77 -66.22
C GLY A 58 -20.04 -17.40 -66.60
N PHE A 59 -19.00 -17.42 -67.43
CA PHE A 59 -18.57 -16.27 -68.20
C PHE A 59 -19.15 -16.49 -69.59
N GLU A 60 -20.25 -15.81 -69.89
CA GLU A 60 -20.78 -15.53 -71.23
C GLU A 60 -21.12 -14.02 -71.19
N ASP A 61 -20.82 -13.18 -72.18
CA ASP A 61 -20.95 -13.48 -73.59
C ASP A 61 -19.95 -12.70 -74.43
N PHE A 62 -19.38 -13.44 -75.37
CA PHE A 62 -18.73 -12.94 -76.56
C PHE A 62 -19.84 -12.61 -77.55
N ASN A 63 -20.05 -11.33 -77.86
CA ASN A 63 -20.89 -10.96 -78.99
C ASN A 63 -20.02 -10.30 -80.06
N SER A 64 -19.81 -11.05 -81.15
CA SER A 64 -19.51 -10.53 -82.47
C SER A 64 -20.78 -10.59 -83.30
N ASP A 65 -21.20 -9.44 -83.83
CA ASP A 65 -21.96 -9.20 -85.05
C ASP A 65 -22.37 -7.71 -84.96
N THR A 66 -22.40 -6.86 -85.98
CA THR A 66 -22.64 -7.04 -87.41
C THR A 66 -22.13 -5.78 -88.16
N THR A 67 -21.52 -5.99 -89.32
CA THR A 67 -21.67 -5.26 -90.61
C THR A 67 -21.97 -3.74 -90.67
N THR A 68 -21.14 -2.99 -91.41
CA THR A 68 -21.40 -2.51 -92.82
C THR A 68 -20.17 -1.75 -93.36
N ASN A 69 -19.47 -2.30 -94.37
CA ASN A 69 -19.31 -1.83 -95.78
C ASN A 69 -19.18 -0.30 -95.96
N ILE A 70 -18.19 0.28 -96.67
CA ILE A 70 -17.75 0.15 -98.09
C ILE A 70 -16.29 0.67 -98.17
N GLY A 71 -15.34 0.24 -99.01
CA GLY A 71 -15.31 -0.68 -100.15
C GLY A 71 -13.88 -0.79 -100.74
N ASP A 72 -13.75 -1.72 -101.68
CA ASP A 72 -12.76 -1.92 -102.77
C ASP A 72 -11.25 -2.00 -102.42
N GLY A 73 -10.48 -3.00 -102.88
CA GLY A 73 -10.78 -4.08 -103.80
C GLY A 73 -9.59 -5.05 -104.00
N LEU A 74 -9.97 -6.25 -104.40
CA LEU A 74 -9.34 -7.09 -105.44
C LEU A 74 -7.90 -7.64 -105.25
N LEU A 75 -7.84 -8.77 -104.53
CA LEU A 75 -7.42 -10.11 -104.97
C LEU A 75 -6.08 -10.37 -105.73
N THR A 76 -5.43 -11.41 -105.20
CA THR A 76 -4.38 -12.33 -105.72
C THR A 76 -2.93 -11.86 -105.59
N GLY A 77 -1.97 -12.64 -105.06
CA GLY A 77 -2.00 -14.00 -104.52
C GLY A 77 -0.61 -14.47 -104.02
N LEU A 78 -0.63 -15.57 -103.25
CA LEU A 78 0.39 -16.63 -103.06
C LEU A 78 1.75 -16.39 -102.34
N HIS A 79 1.73 -16.71 -101.04
CA HIS A 79 2.55 -17.70 -100.28
C HIS A 79 3.97 -18.13 -100.73
N LYS A 80 4.96 -17.97 -99.81
CA LYS A 80 5.79 -19.06 -99.24
C LYS A 80 6.63 -18.59 -98.03
N THR A 81 6.78 -19.47 -97.02
CA THR A 81 7.38 -19.22 -95.69
C THR A 81 8.62 -20.08 -95.43
N THR A 82 9.60 -19.55 -94.66
CA THR A 82 10.49 -20.38 -93.80
C THR A 82 10.94 -19.61 -92.54
N ARG A 83 11.03 -20.34 -91.42
CA ARG A 83 11.19 -19.95 -89.99
C ARG A 83 12.61 -19.49 -89.58
N ARG A 84 12.74 -18.56 -88.60
CA ARG A 84 13.88 -18.49 -87.64
C ARG A 84 13.47 -17.82 -86.30
N GLN A 85 13.98 -18.38 -85.19
CA GLN A 85 13.60 -18.15 -83.78
C GLN A 85 13.80 -16.71 -83.24
N LYS A 86 13.00 -16.31 -82.24
CA LYS A 86 13.29 -15.16 -81.36
C LYS A 86 13.21 -15.57 -79.89
N LYS A 87 14.27 -15.30 -79.13
CA LYS A 87 14.44 -15.57 -77.70
C LYS A 87 13.82 -14.45 -76.85
N SER A 88 13.27 -14.83 -75.70
CA SER A 88 12.56 -14.01 -74.70
C SER A 88 13.52 -13.44 -73.65
N ASN A 89 13.56 -12.11 -73.46
CA ASN A 89 14.31 -11.41 -72.39
C ASN A 89 13.45 -10.36 -71.62
N GLY A 90 12.11 -10.42 -71.66
CA GLY A 90 11.27 -9.35 -71.08
C GLY A 90 11.06 -9.39 -69.56
N ILE A 91 10.95 -10.59 -68.97
CA ILE A 91 10.52 -10.75 -67.57
C ILE A 91 11.67 -10.56 -66.57
N PHE A 92 12.91 -10.85 -67.00
CA PHE A 92 14.09 -10.77 -66.14
C PHE A 92 14.40 -9.33 -65.71
N ASN A 93 14.17 -8.34 -66.57
CA ASN A 93 14.45 -6.94 -66.24
C ASN A 93 13.50 -6.38 -65.17
N TYR A 94 12.23 -6.77 -65.14
CA TYR A 94 11.26 -6.24 -64.16
C TYR A 94 11.56 -6.66 -62.71
N PHE A 95 12.00 -7.92 -62.50
CA PHE A 95 12.40 -8.41 -61.17
C PHE A 95 13.73 -7.81 -60.69
N VAL A 96 14.67 -7.58 -61.61
CA VAL A 96 15.96 -6.95 -61.29
C VAL A 96 15.77 -5.47 -60.94
N PHE A 97 14.98 -4.72 -61.71
CA PHE A 97 14.73 -3.30 -61.42
C PHE A 97 13.85 -3.06 -60.19
N GLY A 98 12.82 -3.89 -59.94
CA GLY A 98 11.99 -3.79 -58.73
C GLY A 98 12.70 -4.23 -57.45
N GLY A 99 13.57 -5.24 -57.52
CA GLY A 99 14.41 -5.66 -56.39
C GLY A 99 15.48 -4.63 -56.03
N ILE A 100 16.13 -4.01 -57.03
CA ILE A 100 17.11 -2.94 -56.83
C ILE A 100 16.43 -1.69 -56.25
N SER A 101 15.22 -1.32 -56.70
CA SER A 101 14.50 -0.17 -56.13
C SER A 101 14.01 -0.44 -54.71
N GLY A 102 13.54 -1.66 -54.41
CA GLY A 102 13.11 -2.04 -53.05
C GLY A 102 14.27 -2.08 -52.05
N LEU A 103 15.42 -2.64 -52.44
CA LEU A 103 16.64 -2.62 -51.62
C LEU A 103 17.20 -1.20 -51.46
N GLY A 104 17.10 -0.36 -52.49
CA GLY A 104 17.46 1.06 -52.41
C GLY A 104 16.58 1.82 -51.43
N ILE A 105 15.26 1.63 -51.48
CA ILE A 105 14.32 2.26 -50.54
C ILE A 105 14.56 1.75 -49.12
N LEU A 106 14.75 0.44 -48.93
CA LEU A 106 15.06 -0.13 -47.61
C LEU A 106 16.38 0.40 -47.07
N PHE A 107 17.41 0.53 -47.92
CA PHE A 107 18.69 1.12 -47.54
C PHE A 107 18.53 2.59 -47.15
N ILE A 108 17.75 3.37 -47.90
CA ILE A 108 17.44 4.76 -47.53
C ILE A 108 16.69 4.82 -46.21
N LEU A 109 15.67 3.97 -45.99
CA LEU A 109 14.91 3.93 -44.74
C LEU A 109 15.79 3.56 -43.54
N LEU A 110 16.65 2.56 -43.69
CA LEU A 110 17.63 2.16 -42.67
C LEU A 110 18.65 3.27 -42.42
N LEU A 111 19.11 3.95 -43.48
CA LEU A 111 20.05 5.06 -43.36
C LEU A 111 19.38 6.27 -42.68
N THR A 112 18.13 6.59 -43.01
CA THR A 112 17.37 7.64 -42.31
C THR A 112 17.11 7.27 -40.86
N ASN A 113 16.79 6.01 -40.55
CA ASN A 113 16.58 5.56 -39.18
C ASN A 113 17.90 5.58 -38.38
N LEU A 114 19.01 5.19 -39.00
CA LEU A 114 20.35 5.30 -38.42
C LEU A 114 20.75 6.76 -38.19
N MET A 115 20.48 7.65 -39.14
CA MET A 115 20.74 9.08 -39.01
C MET A 115 19.85 9.74 -37.96
N LEU A 116 18.57 9.37 -37.87
CA LEU A 116 17.67 9.84 -36.80
C LEU A 116 18.13 9.30 -35.44
N GLY A 117 18.49 8.03 -35.33
CA GLY A 117 19.04 7.44 -34.12
C GLY A 117 20.37 8.07 -33.69
N ALA A 118 21.27 8.33 -34.64
CA ALA A 118 22.52 9.05 -34.39
C ALA A 118 22.25 10.52 -34.00
N ALA A 119 21.30 11.19 -34.65
CA ALA A 119 20.88 12.54 -34.29
C ALA A 119 20.32 12.57 -32.85
N THR A 120 19.61 11.54 -32.38
CA THR A 120 19.19 11.47 -30.97
C THR A 120 20.37 11.41 -29.99
N LEU A 121 21.54 10.88 -30.37
CA LEU A 121 22.73 10.92 -29.50
C LEU A 121 23.35 12.32 -29.39
N PHE A 122 23.14 13.18 -30.40
CA PHE A 122 23.62 14.57 -30.39
C PHE A 122 22.58 15.54 -29.80
N TRP A 123 21.28 15.27 -29.96
CA TRP A 123 20.20 16.13 -29.44
C TRP A 123 19.83 15.85 -27.97
N ARG A 124 20.20 14.68 -27.44
CA ARG A 124 19.83 14.23 -26.10
C ARG A 124 20.63 14.91 -24.97
N ASN A 125 21.80 15.47 -25.27
CA ASN A 125 22.69 15.95 -24.22
C ASN A 125 22.25 17.30 -23.62
N ASP A 126 21.68 18.23 -24.40
CA ASP A 126 21.32 19.55 -23.86
C ASP A 126 20.18 19.51 -22.83
N ILE A 127 19.14 18.68 -23.06
CA ILE A 127 18.01 18.58 -22.13
C ILE A 127 18.38 17.72 -20.93
N ASP A 128 19.04 16.58 -21.14
CA ASP A 128 19.40 15.67 -20.05
C ASP A 128 20.42 16.33 -19.11
N ASP A 129 21.35 17.16 -19.60
CA ASP A 129 22.30 17.88 -18.75
C ASP A 129 21.62 19.00 -17.94
N VAL A 130 20.70 19.77 -18.55
CA VAL A 130 19.91 20.78 -17.82
C VAL A 130 19.01 20.14 -16.77
N LEU A 131 18.31 19.05 -17.08
CA LEU A 131 17.44 18.35 -16.14
C LEU A 131 18.23 17.65 -15.03
N LYS A 132 19.44 17.17 -15.32
CA LYS A 132 20.31 16.52 -14.35
C LYS A 132 20.81 17.47 -13.27
N ASP A 133 20.97 18.75 -13.60
CA ASP A 133 21.44 19.78 -12.69
C ASP A 133 20.30 20.67 -12.17
N TRP A 134 19.06 20.47 -12.64
CA TRP A 134 17.88 21.17 -12.15
C TRP A 134 17.79 21.11 -10.62
N GLY A 135 17.69 22.29 -9.99
CA GLY A 135 17.57 22.40 -8.55
C GLY A 135 18.87 22.30 -7.75
N LYS A 136 20.03 22.10 -8.40
CA LYS A 136 21.31 22.03 -7.68
C LYS A 136 21.89 23.43 -7.40
N PRO A 137 22.60 23.63 -6.27
CA PRO A 137 23.34 24.85 -5.98
C PRO A 137 24.30 25.25 -7.11
N GLY A 138 24.24 26.52 -7.54
CA GLY A 138 25.10 27.12 -8.57
C GLY A 138 24.58 27.03 -10.02
N THR A 139 23.34 26.58 -10.23
CA THR A 139 22.71 26.38 -11.55
C THR A 139 21.73 27.48 -11.97
N GLY A 140 21.36 28.38 -11.06
CA GLY A 140 20.29 29.37 -11.28
C GLY A 140 18.87 28.79 -11.25
N THR A 141 18.74 27.50 -10.92
CA THR A 141 17.47 26.77 -10.77
C THR A 141 17.29 26.19 -9.37
N GLU A 142 18.15 26.57 -8.42
CA GLU A 142 18.16 26.08 -7.03
C GLU A 142 16.78 26.20 -6.38
N ASP A 143 16.15 27.35 -6.58
CA ASP A 143 14.84 27.69 -6.01
C ASP A 143 13.68 27.07 -6.81
N LEU A 144 13.96 26.39 -7.91
CA LEU A 144 12.98 25.69 -8.75
C LEU A 144 12.98 24.17 -8.53
N ALA A 145 13.83 23.67 -7.63
CA ALA A 145 13.99 22.25 -7.32
C ALA A 145 12.73 21.62 -6.72
N TRP A 146 11.95 22.41 -5.97
CA TRP A 146 10.88 21.94 -5.11
C TRP A 146 9.76 22.97 -5.04
N TYR A 147 8.51 22.52 -5.16
CA TYR A 147 7.38 23.31 -4.67
C TYR A 147 7.29 23.20 -3.15
N PRO A 148 6.76 24.23 -2.47
CA PRO A 148 6.60 24.20 -1.01
C PRO A 148 5.86 22.97 -0.48
N THR A 149 4.89 22.42 -1.23
CA THR A 149 4.03 21.28 -0.83
C THR A 149 4.48 19.93 -1.40
N ASP A 150 5.67 19.84 -2.03
CA ASP A 150 6.09 18.66 -2.79
C ASP A 150 6.38 17.39 -1.98
N PHE A 151 6.44 17.48 -0.64
CA PHE A 151 6.91 16.39 0.22
C PHE A 151 6.15 15.06 0.01
N THR A 152 4.84 15.13 -0.25
CA THR A 152 3.97 13.97 -0.50
C THR A 152 3.28 13.99 -1.86
N ARG A 153 3.72 14.83 -2.81
CA ARG A 153 3.06 15.03 -4.12
C ARG A 153 2.76 13.74 -4.88
N ASP A 154 3.73 12.83 -4.92
CA ASP A 154 3.63 11.60 -5.71
C ASP A 154 3.11 10.39 -4.89
N ILE A 155 2.54 10.65 -3.71
CA ILE A 155 2.02 9.62 -2.80
C ILE A 155 0.49 9.63 -2.87
N ASN A 156 -0.08 8.58 -3.46
CA ASN A 156 -1.52 8.36 -3.42
C ASN A 156 -1.93 7.69 -2.10
N PRO A 157 -2.78 8.30 -1.27
CA PRO A 157 -3.24 7.68 -0.04
C PRO A 157 -4.10 6.45 -0.34
N ILE A 158 -3.89 5.40 0.44
CA ILE A 158 -4.60 4.12 0.37
C ILE A 158 -5.09 3.75 1.76
N PRO A 159 -6.27 3.10 1.88
CA PRO A 159 -6.89 2.74 3.15
C PRO A 159 -6.19 1.55 3.82
N CYS A 160 -4.92 1.72 4.19
CA CYS A 160 -4.15 0.78 4.97
C CYS A 160 -3.65 1.37 6.28
N HIS A 161 -3.47 0.49 7.25
CA HIS A 161 -2.95 0.79 8.56
C HIS A 161 -1.58 0.12 8.71
N SER A 162 -0.52 0.93 8.80
CA SER A 162 0.85 0.48 9.07
C SER A 162 0.91 -0.03 10.50
N HIS A 163 0.75 -1.33 10.66
CA HIS A 163 0.76 -2.00 11.96
C HIS A 163 2.18 -2.12 12.49
N ASN A 164 2.34 -1.93 13.80
CA ASN A 164 3.64 -1.82 14.47
C ASN A 164 4.59 -0.88 13.70
N ASP A 165 4.10 0.28 13.29
CA ASP A 165 4.84 1.23 12.45
C ASP A 165 6.21 1.59 13.06
N TYR A 166 6.27 1.66 14.37
CA TYR A 166 7.47 1.93 15.15
C TYR A 166 8.55 0.82 15.07
N TRP A 167 8.28 -0.35 14.49
CA TRP A 167 9.31 -1.39 14.20
C TRP A 167 10.09 -1.11 12.92
N ARG A 168 9.60 -0.19 12.09
CA ARG A 168 10.22 0.11 10.80
C ARG A 168 11.54 0.84 10.97
N ARG A 169 12.38 0.75 9.93
CA ARG A 169 13.68 1.42 9.91
C ARG A 169 13.49 2.93 9.98
N VAL A 170 12.51 3.45 9.26
CA VAL A 170 12.12 4.86 9.29
C VAL A 170 10.61 4.90 9.60
N PRO A 171 10.23 4.92 10.90
CA PRO A 171 8.83 5.04 11.30
C PRO A 171 8.16 6.26 10.65
N LEU A 172 6.83 6.30 10.63
CA LEU A 172 5.97 7.27 9.95
C LEU A 172 6.24 7.37 8.44
N PHE A 173 7.45 7.76 8.02
CA PHE A 173 7.83 7.99 6.63
C PHE A 173 7.76 6.73 5.77
N ASP A 174 8.10 5.55 6.27
CA ASP A 174 7.91 4.31 5.51
C ASP A 174 6.42 4.05 5.22
N ALA A 175 5.52 4.36 6.18
CA ALA A 175 4.07 4.24 6.01
C ALA A 175 3.51 5.28 5.04
N LEU A 176 3.89 6.56 5.21
CA LEU A 176 3.48 7.64 4.32
C LEU A 176 3.95 7.36 2.89
N ARG A 177 5.20 6.94 2.69
CA ARG A 177 5.72 6.55 1.37
C ARG A 177 4.91 5.44 0.70
N ALA A 178 4.35 4.52 1.48
CA ALA A 178 3.49 3.46 0.97
C ALA A 178 2.05 3.91 0.70
N GLY A 179 1.69 5.12 1.11
CA GLY A 179 0.35 5.69 1.03
C GLY A 179 -0.56 5.30 2.19
N CYS A 180 -0.10 4.60 3.23
CA CYS A 180 -1.00 4.20 4.33
C CYS A 180 -1.51 5.43 5.08
N THR A 181 -2.84 5.53 5.18
CA THR A 181 -3.53 6.60 5.91
C THR A 181 -3.72 6.30 7.40
N GLY A 182 -3.17 5.19 7.92
CA GLY A 182 -3.13 4.89 9.34
C GLY A 182 -1.74 4.44 9.81
N VAL A 183 -1.32 4.89 10.98
CA VAL A 183 -0.09 4.49 11.66
C VAL A 183 -0.37 4.18 13.13
N GLU A 184 0.50 3.38 13.75
CA GLU A 184 0.36 2.90 15.13
C GLU A 184 1.58 3.25 15.98
N ALA A 185 1.33 3.71 17.20
CA ALA A 185 2.36 3.96 18.20
C ALA A 185 2.05 3.20 19.50
N ASP A 186 2.88 2.22 19.85
CA ASP A 186 2.83 1.52 21.14
C ASP A 186 3.50 2.37 22.21
N VAL A 187 2.72 3.06 23.04
CA VAL A 187 3.23 4.03 24.02
C VAL A 187 3.32 3.44 25.43
N TRP A 188 4.45 3.72 26.08
CA TRP A 188 4.78 3.33 27.45
C TRP A 188 5.14 4.56 28.27
N LEU A 189 4.43 4.79 29.37
CA LEU A 189 4.76 5.86 30.30
C LEU A 189 5.90 5.43 31.24
N PHE A 190 7.02 6.13 31.16
CA PHE A 190 8.13 6.04 32.12
C PHE A 190 8.71 7.43 32.36
N ASP A 191 9.16 7.73 33.58
CA ASP A 191 9.85 8.99 33.90
C ASP A 191 9.13 10.25 33.36
N ASN A 192 7.79 10.26 33.38
CA ASN A 192 6.96 11.36 32.88
C ASN A 192 7.15 11.65 31.37
N ASP A 193 7.46 10.64 30.57
CA ASP A 193 7.49 10.71 29.10
C ASP A 193 6.94 9.43 28.47
N LEU A 194 6.53 9.53 27.20
CA LEU A 194 5.97 8.45 26.41
C LEU A 194 7.02 7.87 25.48
N TYR A 195 7.55 6.70 25.85
CA TYR A 195 8.46 5.93 25.01
C TYR A 195 7.68 5.02 24.07
N VAL A 196 8.22 4.82 22.87
CA VAL A 196 7.57 3.97 21.86
C VAL A 196 8.36 2.69 21.64
N GLY A 197 7.67 1.56 21.73
CA GLY A 197 8.26 0.24 21.47
C GLY A 197 7.29 -0.90 21.74
N HIS A 198 7.66 -2.12 21.33
CA HIS A 198 6.76 -3.27 21.45
C HIS A 198 6.79 -3.88 22.85
N ASN A 199 7.94 -3.74 23.50
CA ASN A 199 8.15 -4.16 24.87
C ASN A 199 9.16 -3.23 25.55
N THR A 200 9.24 -3.33 26.88
CA THR A 200 10.12 -2.50 27.70
C THR A 200 11.60 -2.63 27.33
N ALA A 201 12.05 -3.79 26.83
CA ALA A 201 13.43 -4.01 26.41
C ALA A 201 13.82 -3.28 25.11
N SER A 202 12.82 -2.91 24.29
CA SER A 202 13.03 -2.17 23.04
C SER A 202 13.01 -0.65 23.20
N LEU A 203 12.65 -0.14 24.38
CA LEU A 203 12.52 1.30 24.63
C LEU A 203 13.89 1.98 24.62
N GLN A 204 13.96 3.15 23.99
CA GLN A 204 15.17 3.97 23.92
C GLN A 204 14.82 5.42 24.23
N ARG A 205 15.74 6.13 24.90
CA ARG A 205 15.49 7.51 25.38
C ARG A 205 15.18 8.52 24.26
N ASN A 206 15.66 8.26 23.05
CA ASN A 206 15.43 9.10 21.87
C ASN A 206 14.23 8.66 21.02
N ARG A 207 13.57 7.55 21.37
CA ARG A 207 12.40 7.00 20.65
C ARG A 207 11.14 7.26 21.47
N THR A 208 10.67 8.49 21.41
CA THR A 208 9.50 8.97 22.14
C THR A 208 8.33 9.21 21.19
N PHE A 209 7.13 9.34 21.75
CA PHE A 209 5.93 9.66 20.98
C PHE A 209 6.08 11.01 20.26
N GLN A 210 6.72 11.99 20.92
CA GLN A 210 7.12 13.25 20.30
C GLN A 210 8.08 13.06 19.13
N SER A 211 9.18 12.34 19.32
CA SER A 211 10.26 12.28 18.31
C SER A 211 9.90 11.45 17.09
N LEU A 212 9.08 10.41 17.24
CA LEU A 212 8.72 9.51 16.15
C LEU A 212 7.45 9.91 15.41
N TYR A 213 6.50 10.58 16.07
CA TYR A 213 5.18 10.88 15.49
C TYR A 213 4.83 12.36 15.54
N ILE A 214 4.74 12.97 16.71
CA ILE A 214 4.17 14.32 16.82
C ILE A 214 5.03 15.38 16.12
N ASN A 215 6.34 15.42 16.38
CA ASN A 215 7.22 16.42 15.78
C ASN A 215 7.31 16.27 14.25
N PRO A 216 7.52 15.06 13.69
CA PRO A 216 7.47 14.87 12.24
C PRO A 216 6.13 15.26 11.61
N LEU A 217 4.99 14.94 12.24
CA LEU A 217 3.68 15.33 11.71
C LEU A 217 3.48 16.85 11.72
N VAL A 218 3.93 17.54 12.77
CA VAL A 218 3.92 19.00 12.81
C VAL A 218 4.75 19.56 11.67
N GLU A 219 5.98 19.07 11.49
CA GLU A 219 6.88 19.55 10.43
C GLU A 219 6.31 19.32 9.03
N ILE A 220 5.71 18.14 8.78
CA ILE A 220 5.04 17.84 7.51
C ILE A 220 3.90 18.83 7.27
N LEU A 221 3.02 19.04 8.26
CA LEU A 221 1.86 19.92 8.10
C LEU A 221 2.26 21.40 8.01
N GLU A 222 3.34 21.84 8.66
CA GLU A 222 3.87 23.21 8.49
C GLU A 222 4.39 23.42 7.07
N ARG A 223 5.13 22.44 6.51
CA ARG A 223 5.63 22.51 5.13
C ARG A 223 4.51 22.41 4.09
N GLN A 224 3.50 21.58 4.37
CA GLN A 224 2.29 21.46 3.53
C GLN A 224 1.40 22.70 3.61
N ASN A 225 1.59 23.55 4.64
CA ASN A 225 0.80 24.75 4.83
C ASN A 225 1.60 26.05 4.91
N PRO A 226 2.36 26.42 3.86
CA PRO A 226 3.20 27.61 3.86
C PRO A 226 2.36 28.88 3.67
N THR A 227 2.72 29.93 4.40
CA THR A 227 2.29 31.28 4.07
C THR A 227 3.20 31.84 2.97
N THR A 228 2.62 32.25 1.85
CA THR A 228 3.35 32.81 0.70
C THR A 228 2.72 34.13 0.25
N ASP A 229 3.42 34.90 -0.59
CA ASP A 229 2.88 36.13 -1.19
C ASP A 229 1.64 35.86 -2.07
N PHE A 230 1.51 34.64 -2.58
CA PHE A 230 0.40 34.22 -3.43
C PHE A 230 -0.83 33.79 -2.63
N TYR A 231 -0.64 33.32 -1.39
CA TYR A 231 -1.70 32.72 -0.61
C TYR A 231 -1.37 32.66 0.88
N ASN A 232 -2.35 33.03 1.71
CA ASN A 232 -2.16 33.21 3.16
C ASN A 232 -3.01 32.25 4.00
N GLY A 233 -3.15 30.99 3.59
CA GLY A 233 -3.74 29.97 4.46
C GLY A 233 -4.27 28.74 3.74
N THR A 234 -3.46 27.69 3.62
CA THR A 234 -3.90 26.36 3.16
C THR A 234 -4.44 25.56 4.34
N ASN A 235 -5.26 24.54 4.05
CA ASN A 235 -5.68 23.54 5.02
C ASN A 235 -5.36 22.14 4.48
N HIS A 236 -4.15 22.00 3.93
CA HIS A 236 -3.66 20.74 3.39
C HIS A 236 -3.38 19.74 4.50
N GLY A 237 -3.81 18.51 4.25
CA GLY A 237 -3.49 17.35 5.05
C GLY A 237 -2.07 16.85 4.81
N VAL A 238 -1.83 15.62 5.24
CA VAL A 238 -0.51 14.96 5.11
C VAL A 238 -0.19 14.60 3.65
N PHE A 239 -1.22 14.28 2.87
CA PHE A 239 -1.09 13.81 1.49
C PHE A 239 -1.47 14.92 0.52
N ASP A 240 -0.52 15.43 -0.25
CA ASP A 240 -0.76 16.49 -1.25
C ASP A 240 -1.75 16.02 -2.35
N ALA A 241 -1.74 14.72 -2.70
CA ALA A 241 -2.67 14.13 -3.67
C ALA A 241 -4.15 14.07 -3.20
N ASP A 242 -4.42 14.17 -1.90
CA ASP A 242 -5.77 14.23 -1.30
C ASP A 242 -5.66 15.01 0.01
N ASP A 243 -5.74 16.34 -0.11
CA ASP A 243 -5.51 17.30 0.97
C ASP A 243 -6.54 17.20 2.11
N GLY A 244 -7.74 16.69 1.82
CA GLY A 244 -8.78 16.40 2.79
C GLY A 244 -8.60 15.05 3.51
N LYS A 245 -7.62 14.23 3.13
CA LYS A 245 -7.38 12.93 3.76
C LYS A 245 -6.76 13.10 5.14
N SER A 246 -7.54 12.75 6.17
CA SER A 246 -7.01 12.62 7.53
C SER A 246 -6.06 11.41 7.62
N LEU A 247 -4.91 11.61 8.28
CA LEU A 247 -4.03 10.53 8.73
C LEU A 247 -4.47 10.09 10.13
N ILE A 248 -4.64 8.79 10.31
CA ILE A 248 -5.07 8.21 11.57
C ILE A 248 -3.83 7.84 12.39
N LEU A 249 -3.68 8.47 13.55
CA LEU A 249 -2.68 8.13 14.56
C LEU A 249 -3.32 7.25 15.63
N LEU A 250 -3.12 5.94 15.52
CA LEU A 250 -3.56 4.96 16.52
C LEU A 250 -2.53 4.89 17.65
N VAL A 251 -2.96 5.17 18.88
CA VAL A 251 -2.12 5.17 20.08
C VAL A 251 -2.48 3.98 20.95
N ASP A 252 -1.62 2.96 20.96
CA ASP A 252 -1.80 1.77 21.79
C ASP A 252 -1.12 1.96 23.16
N VAL A 253 -1.95 2.16 24.18
CA VAL A 253 -1.51 2.39 25.56
C VAL A 253 -1.11 1.06 26.23
N LYS A 254 0.18 0.91 26.58
CA LYS A 254 0.72 -0.33 27.14
C LYS A 254 0.87 -0.34 28.67
N THR A 255 0.94 0.83 29.29
CA THR A 255 1.02 1.05 30.75
C THR A 255 -0.36 1.32 31.35
N ASP A 256 -0.46 1.82 32.61
CA ASP A 256 -1.76 2.14 33.22
C ASP A 256 -2.51 3.16 32.34
N GLY A 257 -3.76 2.82 32.01
CA GLY A 257 -4.57 3.59 31.07
C GLY A 257 -4.82 5.03 31.50
N ALA A 258 -5.19 5.24 32.77
CA ALA A 258 -5.57 6.55 33.27
C ALA A 258 -4.37 7.50 33.28
N ASP A 259 -3.25 7.05 33.86
CA ASP A 259 -2.05 7.87 33.96
C ASP A 259 -1.44 8.12 32.58
N THR A 260 -1.33 7.09 31.74
CA THR A 260 -0.70 7.21 30.42
C THR A 260 -1.52 8.08 29.47
N TRP A 261 -2.85 7.99 29.53
CA TRP A 261 -3.71 8.77 28.64
C TRP A 261 -3.61 10.27 28.88
N GLU A 262 -3.44 10.71 30.13
CA GLU A 262 -3.21 12.13 30.44
C GLU A 262 -1.94 12.65 29.74
N TRP A 263 -0.86 11.87 29.74
CA TRP A 263 0.36 12.21 29.01
C TRP A 263 0.17 12.22 27.50
N VAL A 264 -0.63 11.30 26.94
CA VAL A 264 -0.96 11.29 25.51
C VAL A 264 -1.64 12.60 25.12
N ILE A 265 -2.69 13.00 25.84
CA ILE A 265 -3.45 14.22 25.57
C ILE A 265 -2.56 15.48 25.66
N GLN A 266 -1.65 15.52 26.64
CA GLN A 266 -0.67 16.61 26.77
C GLN A 266 0.30 16.65 25.58
N GLN A 267 0.83 15.51 25.14
CA GLN A 267 1.79 15.47 24.04
C GLN A 267 1.17 15.77 22.66
N LEU A 268 -0.16 15.69 22.52
CA LEU A 268 -0.89 16.11 21.33
C LEU A 268 -1.02 17.64 21.16
N GLU A 269 -0.66 18.42 22.19
CA GLU A 269 -0.81 19.88 22.21
C GLU A 269 -0.20 20.61 20.99
N PRO A 270 0.97 20.23 20.45
CA PRO A 270 1.52 20.87 19.25
C PRO A 270 0.60 20.80 18.03
N LEU A 271 -0.16 19.71 17.87
CA LEU A 271 -1.14 19.55 16.79
C LEU A 271 -2.45 20.26 17.13
N ARG A 272 -2.90 20.17 18.40
CA ARG A 272 -4.13 20.80 18.90
C ARG A 272 -4.10 22.32 18.73
N LYS A 273 -3.04 22.98 19.20
CA LYS A 273 -2.92 24.45 19.13
C LYS A 273 -2.92 25.01 17.70
N ARG A 274 -2.60 24.16 16.71
CA ARG A 274 -2.60 24.49 15.28
C ARG A 274 -3.92 24.11 14.59
N GLY A 275 -4.87 23.54 15.31
CA GLY A 275 -6.18 23.14 14.78
C GLY A 275 -6.13 21.91 13.86
N TRP A 276 -5.11 21.05 14.00
CA TRP A 276 -4.88 19.92 13.09
C TRP A 276 -5.45 18.58 13.57
N LEU A 277 -5.95 18.52 14.81
CA LEU A 277 -6.61 17.33 15.34
C LEU A 277 -8.09 17.34 15.01
N SER A 278 -8.61 16.20 14.54
CA SER A 278 -10.04 16.00 14.37
C SER A 278 -10.69 15.99 15.75
N TYR A 279 -11.83 16.65 15.89
CA TYR A 279 -12.46 16.82 17.19
C TYR A 279 -13.97 16.75 17.10
N ILE A 280 -14.59 16.50 18.25
CA ILE A 280 -16.02 16.64 18.45
C ILE A 280 -16.24 17.91 19.25
N GLU A 281 -17.20 18.71 18.82
CA GLU A 281 -17.68 19.87 19.55
C GLU A 281 -19.20 19.88 19.48
N ASN A 282 -19.88 19.88 20.64
CA ASN A 282 -21.34 19.89 20.73
C ASN A 282 -22.01 18.86 19.80
N ASP A 283 -21.63 17.58 19.95
CA ASP A 283 -22.12 16.44 19.15
C ASP A 283 -21.87 16.54 17.63
N THR A 284 -20.99 17.45 17.19
CA THR A 284 -20.58 17.59 15.79
C THR A 284 -19.15 17.15 15.60
N LEU A 285 -18.92 16.22 14.66
CA LEU A 285 -17.58 15.77 14.28
C LEU A 285 -16.96 16.72 13.25
N HIS A 286 -15.79 17.27 13.57
CA HIS A 286 -14.96 18.09 12.70
C HIS A 286 -13.70 17.31 12.31
N THR A 287 -13.64 16.85 11.06
CA THR A 287 -12.45 16.20 10.51
C THR A 287 -11.35 17.22 10.21
N ARG A 288 -10.11 16.88 10.57
CA ARG A 288 -8.89 17.66 10.37
C ARG A 288 -7.76 16.75 9.86
N PRO A 289 -6.59 17.29 9.48
CA PRO A 289 -5.49 16.50 8.93
C PRO A 289 -5.09 15.25 9.74
N ILE A 290 -5.25 15.27 11.06
CA ILE A 290 -4.94 14.13 11.93
C ILE A 290 -6.19 13.69 12.69
N THR A 291 -6.45 12.39 12.74
CA THR A 291 -7.46 11.78 13.63
C THR A 291 -6.75 10.88 14.63
N VAL A 292 -6.84 11.19 15.93
CA VAL A 292 -6.19 10.39 16.97
C VAL A 292 -7.16 9.34 17.49
N VAL A 293 -6.73 8.08 17.54
CA VAL A 293 -7.54 6.97 18.04
C VAL A 293 -6.78 6.27 19.16
N GLY A 294 -7.35 6.17 20.35
CA GLY A 294 -6.77 5.42 21.47
C GLY A 294 -7.20 3.96 21.47
N THR A 295 -6.24 3.06 21.68
CA THR A 295 -6.44 1.61 21.78
C THR A 295 -5.63 1.03 22.95
N GLY A 296 -5.61 -0.30 23.10
CA GLY A 296 -4.91 -0.98 24.21
C GLY A 296 -5.58 -0.70 25.55
N ASN A 297 -4.81 -0.22 26.53
CA ASN A 297 -5.32 0.17 27.85
C ASN A 297 -5.99 1.56 27.87
N THR A 298 -6.28 2.19 26.72
CA THR A 298 -6.98 3.47 26.67
C THR A 298 -8.30 3.41 27.48
N PRO A 299 -8.50 4.27 28.49
CA PRO A 299 -9.69 4.24 29.34
C PRO A 299 -10.88 4.94 28.66
N PHE A 300 -11.88 4.18 28.20
CA PHE A 300 -13.06 4.72 27.49
C PHE A 300 -13.83 5.75 28.32
N ASP A 301 -14.06 5.49 29.60
CA ASP A 301 -14.76 6.38 30.54
C ASP A 301 -14.04 7.72 30.73
N ILE A 302 -12.71 7.71 30.81
CA ILE A 302 -11.90 8.94 30.92
C ILE A 302 -11.85 9.66 29.58
N LEU A 303 -11.63 8.94 28.47
CA LEU A 303 -11.61 9.51 27.12
C LEU A 303 -12.96 10.21 26.82
N THR A 304 -14.07 9.61 27.20
CA THR A 304 -15.42 10.13 26.90
C THR A 304 -15.99 11.08 27.96
N LYS A 305 -15.27 11.33 29.05
CA LYS A 305 -15.72 12.14 30.18
C LYS A 305 -16.15 13.56 29.78
N ASN A 306 -15.44 14.18 28.86
CA ASN A 306 -15.82 15.49 28.31
C ASN A 306 -16.74 15.30 27.11
N SER A 307 -18.03 15.60 27.29
CA SER A 307 -19.03 15.50 26.22
C SER A 307 -19.08 16.73 25.31
N THR A 308 -18.52 17.87 25.72
CA THR A 308 -18.62 19.11 24.94
C THR A 308 -17.48 19.28 23.95
N TYR A 309 -16.25 18.90 24.30
CA TYR A 309 -15.09 18.95 23.41
C TYR A 309 -14.15 17.77 23.64
N ARG A 310 -13.69 17.15 22.54
CA ARG A 310 -12.65 16.11 22.56
C ARG A 310 -11.99 15.97 21.19
N ASP A 311 -10.68 15.76 21.15
CA ASP A 311 -9.88 15.57 19.92
C ASP A 311 -9.20 14.21 19.79
N ALA A 312 -9.76 13.21 20.47
CA ALA A 312 -9.35 11.82 20.37
C ALA A 312 -10.58 10.90 20.36
N PHE A 313 -10.46 9.76 19.70
CA PHE A 313 -11.53 8.78 19.53
C PHE A 313 -11.10 7.44 20.08
N PHE A 314 -12.05 6.54 20.33
CA PHE A 314 -11.78 5.21 20.82
C PHE A 314 -11.72 4.17 19.68
N ASP A 315 -10.94 3.11 19.89
CA ASP A 315 -10.92 1.89 19.06
C ASP A 315 -11.82 0.84 19.70
N ALA A 316 -13.04 0.73 19.19
CA ALA A 316 -14.08 -0.11 19.78
C ALA A 316 -13.87 -1.62 19.49
N PRO A 317 -14.37 -2.52 20.35
CA PRO A 317 -14.14 -3.97 20.22
C PRO A 317 -15.06 -4.57 19.14
N LEU A 318 -14.53 -4.80 17.93
CA LEU A 318 -15.31 -5.25 16.77
C LEU A 318 -15.97 -6.63 16.96
N ASP A 319 -15.41 -7.50 17.80
CA ASP A 319 -15.98 -8.82 18.12
C ASP A 319 -17.35 -8.75 18.78
N THR A 320 -17.65 -7.65 19.48
CA THR A 320 -18.95 -7.44 20.16
C THR A 320 -20.05 -6.95 19.21
N MET A 321 -19.72 -6.63 17.96
CA MET A 321 -20.62 -5.86 17.09
C MET A 321 -21.41 -6.68 16.08
N TRP A 322 -21.27 -8.01 16.06
CA TRP A 322 -21.84 -8.86 15.01
C TRP A 322 -23.34 -8.61 14.77
N LYS A 323 -23.74 -8.44 13.50
CA LYS A 323 -25.15 -8.33 13.07
C LYS A 323 -25.48 -9.23 11.87
N SER A 324 -26.64 -9.88 11.93
CA SER A 324 -27.24 -10.62 10.81
C SER A 324 -27.56 -9.72 9.62
N LYS A 325 -27.76 -10.33 8.44
CA LYS A 325 -28.15 -9.60 7.21
C LYS A 325 -29.58 -9.09 7.29
N HIS A 326 -30.48 -9.89 7.84
CA HIS A 326 -31.87 -9.55 8.13
C HIS A 326 -31.93 -8.85 9.49
N GLY A 327 -32.74 -7.79 9.60
CA GLY A 327 -32.89 -6.98 10.83
C GLY A 327 -33.21 -7.83 12.05
N ALA A 328 -32.94 -7.31 13.24
CA ALA A 328 -33.04 -8.02 14.51
C ALA A 328 -34.47 -8.49 14.88
N ASP A 329 -35.48 -8.18 14.07
CA ASP A 329 -36.89 -8.38 14.41
C ASP A 329 -37.56 -9.59 13.72
N GLU A 330 -36.86 -10.34 12.86
CA GLU A 330 -37.42 -11.56 12.22
C GLU A 330 -36.84 -12.87 12.79
N MET A 331 -36.03 -12.81 13.85
CA MET A 331 -35.32 -13.99 14.40
C MET A 331 -36.06 -14.74 15.52
N GLU A 332 -37.29 -14.35 15.88
CA GLU A 332 -38.12 -15.16 16.80
C GLU A 332 -38.64 -16.47 16.17
N ASP A 333 -38.67 -16.61 14.83
CA ASP A 333 -39.26 -17.79 14.17
C ASP A 333 -38.22 -18.83 13.66
N TRP A 334 -36.93 -18.65 13.99
CA TRP A 334 -35.86 -19.58 13.56
C TRP A 334 -35.57 -20.74 14.52
N SER A 335 -36.31 -20.84 15.63
CA SER A 335 -36.29 -21.98 16.56
C SER A 335 -36.85 -23.29 15.96
N LYS A 336 -37.19 -23.32 14.66
CA LYS A 336 -37.75 -24.49 13.96
C LYS A 336 -36.78 -25.25 13.05
N PHE A 337 -35.50 -24.89 13.03
CA PHE A 337 -34.48 -25.64 12.27
C PHE A 337 -33.46 -26.27 13.20
N GLU A 338 -33.93 -27.18 14.05
CA GLU A 338 -33.12 -28.25 14.63
C GLU A 338 -33.30 -29.55 13.82
N ASP A 339 -32.35 -30.46 14.03
CA ASP A 339 -32.35 -31.90 13.72
C ASP A 339 -31.81 -32.36 12.36
N GLY A 340 -30.49 -32.62 12.35
CA GLY A 340 -29.89 -33.56 11.42
C GLY A 340 -28.38 -33.45 11.32
N VAL A 341 -27.65 -34.21 12.16
CA VAL A 341 -26.59 -35.17 11.78
C VAL A 341 -25.63 -35.43 12.95
N LEU A 342 -25.86 -36.61 13.54
CA LEU A 342 -24.93 -37.61 14.11
C LEU A 342 -23.75 -37.14 14.98
N GLY A 343 -23.87 -37.48 16.27
CA GLY A 343 -22.79 -37.47 17.24
C GLY A 343 -21.80 -38.61 17.04
N GLU A 344 -20.54 -38.30 17.36
CA GLU A 344 -19.57 -39.27 17.84
C GLU A 344 -19.01 -38.72 19.16
N GLU A 345 -19.21 -39.54 20.18
CA GLU A 345 -18.84 -39.43 21.58
C GLU A 345 -17.37 -39.87 21.70
N LEU A 346 -16.50 -39.05 22.29
CA LEU A 346 -15.15 -39.48 22.69
C LEU A 346 -14.81 -38.88 24.06
N ASP A 347 -14.37 -39.77 24.91
CA ASP A 347 -14.43 -39.74 26.36
C ASP A 347 -13.45 -38.77 27.04
N GLU A 348 -13.90 -38.28 28.20
CA GLU A 348 -13.11 -37.61 29.22
C GLU A 348 -12.28 -38.63 30.03
N GLU A 349 -10.98 -38.40 30.17
CA GLU A 349 -10.22 -38.93 31.31
C GLU A 349 -9.53 -37.77 32.03
N GLY A 350 -9.89 -37.62 33.30
CA GLY A 350 -9.28 -36.70 34.25
C GLY A 350 -8.03 -37.30 34.88
N SER A 351 -7.13 -36.41 35.31
CA SER A 351 -6.09 -36.73 36.28
C SER A 351 -5.82 -35.51 37.16
N GLU A 352 -6.42 -35.52 38.35
CA GLU A 352 -5.97 -34.75 39.51
C GLU A 352 -4.70 -35.41 40.09
N GLU A 353 -3.73 -34.60 40.49
CA GLU A 353 -2.70 -34.81 41.52
C GLU A 353 -1.74 -33.61 41.40
N GLY A 354 -1.20 -32.96 42.42
CA GLY A 354 -1.21 -33.13 43.86
C GLY A 354 -0.29 -32.01 44.38
N GLN A 355 -0.74 -31.29 45.39
CA GLN A 355 -0.03 -30.16 45.99
C GLN A 355 1.05 -30.69 46.95
N VAL A 356 2.34 -30.42 46.66
CA VAL A 356 3.44 -30.69 47.59
C VAL A 356 4.31 -29.45 47.76
N SER A 357 4.41 -29.04 49.02
CA SER A 357 5.29 -28.01 49.56
C SER A 357 6.68 -28.59 49.78
N GLU A 358 7.72 -28.01 49.18
CA GLU A 358 9.09 -28.17 49.67
C GLU A 358 9.87 -26.86 49.68
N THR A 359 10.29 -26.52 50.90
CA THR A 359 11.23 -25.46 51.27
C THR A 359 12.65 -25.98 51.08
N SER A 360 13.46 -25.35 50.23
CA SER A 360 14.93 -25.36 50.42
C SER A 360 15.62 -24.25 49.63
N THR A 361 16.36 -23.42 50.36
CA THR A 361 17.34 -22.44 49.87
C THR A 361 18.59 -23.13 49.32
N PRO A 362 19.29 -22.49 48.37
CA PRO A 362 20.70 -22.21 48.66
C PRO A 362 21.14 -20.79 48.26
N SER A 363 21.99 -20.24 49.13
CA SER A 363 22.70 -18.98 49.01
C SER A 363 23.54 -18.90 47.73
N THR A 364 23.48 -17.78 47.00
CA THR A 364 24.51 -17.43 46.00
C THR A 364 24.75 -15.93 46.00
N VAL A 365 26.03 -15.61 45.89
CA VAL A 365 26.77 -14.35 46.01
C VAL A 365 26.15 -13.18 45.24
N SER A 366 26.02 -12.03 45.91
CA SER A 366 25.51 -10.78 45.36
C SER A 366 26.58 -10.02 44.55
N ILE A 367 26.28 -9.81 43.26
CA ILE A 367 26.88 -8.76 42.41
C ILE A 367 25.89 -7.57 42.45
N PRO A 368 26.33 -6.31 42.61
CA PRO A 368 25.38 -5.20 42.74
C PRO A 368 24.61 -5.00 41.43
N ALA A 369 23.32 -5.28 41.46
CA ALA A 369 22.38 -4.97 40.40
C ALA A 369 22.24 -3.45 40.26
N ARG A 370 22.31 -2.93 39.03
CA ARG A 370 21.73 -1.62 38.71
C ARG A 370 20.25 -1.67 39.14
N GLU A 371 19.82 -0.72 39.95
CA GLU A 371 18.41 -0.59 40.36
C GLU A 371 17.52 -0.61 39.11
N ALA A 372 16.77 -1.70 38.94
CA ALA A 372 15.71 -1.76 37.97
C ALA A 372 14.60 -0.84 38.48
N MET A 373 14.20 0.12 37.64
CA MET A 373 13.13 1.06 38.00
C MET A 373 11.83 0.29 38.29
N PRO A 374 11.05 0.70 39.31
CA PRO A 374 9.82 0.01 39.67
C PRO A 374 8.81 0.11 38.52
N ILE A 375 8.33 -1.05 38.07
CA ILE A 375 7.27 -1.17 37.07
C ILE A 375 5.95 -0.73 37.75
N PRO A 376 5.22 0.28 37.24
CA PRO A 376 3.97 0.73 37.84
C PRO A 376 2.96 -0.43 37.96
N HIS A 377 2.21 -0.45 39.07
CA HIS A 377 1.21 -1.47 39.37
C HIS A 377 0.21 -1.63 38.22
N LYS A 378 0.26 -2.81 37.57
CA LYS A 378 -0.52 -3.15 36.40
C LYS A 378 -1.98 -3.41 36.82
N LYS A 379 -2.89 -2.45 36.62
CA LYS A 379 -4.32 -2.78 36.53
C LYS A 379 -4.52 -3.83 35.43
N PRO A 380 -5.45 -4.79 35.57
CA PRO A 380 -5.65 -5.82 34.57
C PRO A 380 -6.00 -5.20 33.22
N ASN A 381 -5.25 -5.55 32.18
CA ASN A 381 -5.57 -5.22 30.81
C ASN A 381 -6.80 -6.07 30.41
N ASN A 382 -7.96 -5.44 30.27
CA ASN A 382 -9.23 -6.11 29.93
C ASN A 382 -9.30 -6.54 28.46
N GLY A 383 -8.22 -6.37 27.71
CA GLY A 383 -8.16 -6.54 26.27
C GLY A 383 -8.35 -5.20 25.55
N GLN A 384 -7.90 -5.18 24.29
CA GLN A 384 -8.04 -4.01 23.41
C GLN A 384 -9.52 -3.63 23.27
N GLY A 385 -9.84 -2.36 23.50
CA GLY A 385 -11.19 -1.83 23.38
C GLY A 385 -12.12 -2.11 24.58
N MET A 386 -11.62 -2.64 25.70
CA MET A 386 -12.44 -3.00 26.87
C MET A 386 -12.13 -2.18 28.13
N SER A 387 -11.05 -1.42 28.14
CA SER A 387 -10.66 -0.60 29.31
C SER A 387 -11.65 0.56 29.48
N GLY A 388 -12.26 0.67 30.66
CA GLY A 388 -13.26 1.71 30.97
C GLY A 388 -14.63 1.51 30.31
N VAL A 389 -14.88 0.36 29.68
CA VAL A 389 -16.14 0.05 28.99
C VAL A 389 -17.11 -0.67 29.94
N SER A 390 -18.39 -0.30 29.90
CA SER A 390 -19.49 -0.98 30.60
C SER A 390 -20.31 -1.85 29.62
N PRO A 391 -21.11 -2.83 30.11
CA PRO A 391 -21.97 -3.66 29.26
C PRO A 391 -22.96 -2.87 28.38
N ASP A 392 -23.40 -1.70 28.85
CA ASP A 392 -24.36 -0.83 28.17
C ASP A 392 -23.70 0.26 27.31
N THR A 393 -22.38 0.19 27.11
CA THR A 393 -21.65 1.17 26.30
C THR A 393 -22.08 1.11 24.85
N ASP A 394 -22.61 2.23 24.34
CA ASP A 394 -22.95 2.38 22.93
C ASP A 394 -21.80 3.07 22.16
N PHE A 395 -21.18 2.33 21.25
CA PHE A 395 -20.12 2.84 20.40
C PHE A 395 -20.70 3.48 19.14
N ASN A 396 -20.31 4.73 18.88
CA ASN A 396 -20.81 5.52 17.75
C ASN A 396 -19.72 6.52 17.28
N PRO A 397 -19.93 7.27 16.18
CA PRO A 397 -18.90 8.14 15.61
C PRO A 397 -18.53 9.34 16.49
N LEU A 398 -19.33 9.62 17.53
CA LEU A 398 -19.06 10.67 18.51
C LEU A 398 -18.17 10.20 19.67
N ASN A 399 -17.87 8.91 19.79
CA ASN A 399 -16.92 8.42 20.81
C ASN A 399 -15.82 7.52 20.24
N SER A 400 -16.08 6.88 19.12
CA SER A 400 -15.20 5.88 18.52
C SER A 400 -15.01 6.17 17.04
N TYR A 401 -13.81 5.88 16.53
CA TYR A 401 -13.50 6.00 15.11
C TYR A 401 -13.35 4.62 14.49
N TYR A 402 -12.50 3.79 15.10
CA TYR A 402 -12.33 2.40 14.71
C TYR A 402 -13.27 1.48 15.48
N ALA A 403 -13.54 0.35 14.85
CA ALA A 403 -13.85 -0.90 15.51
C ALA A 403 -12.86 -1.95 15.01
N SER A 404 -12.04 -2.49 15.91
CA SER A 404 -11.02 -3.46 15.53
C SER A 404 -11.01 -4.74 16.37
N VAL A 405 -10.41 -5.79 15.81
CA VAL A 405 -10.21 -7.08 16.49
C VAL A 405 -9.08 -7.89 15.84
N SER A 406 -8.45 -8.77 16.62
CA SER A 406 -7.59 -9.83 16.07
C SER A 406 -8.42 -10.72 15.16
N PHE A 407 -7.94 -10.87 13.92
CA PHE A 407 -8.49 -11.80 12.95
C PHE A 407 -8.44 -13.23 13.48
N ASN A 408 -7.32 -13.65 14.06
CA ASN A 408 -7.17 -14.98 14.61
C ASN A 408 -8.13 -15.23 15.79
N LYS A 409 -8.29 -14.25 16.69
CA LYS A 409 -9.25 -14.35 17.81
C LYS A 409 -10.70 -14.46 17.31
N ALA A 410 -11.08 -13.63 16.35
CA ALA A 410 -12.47 -13.53 15.88
C ALA A 410 -12.84 -14.63 14.87
N VAL A 411 -11.99 -14.86 13.88
CA VAL A 411 -12.24 -15.70 12.70
C VAL A 411 -11.57 -17.08 12.84
N GLY A 412 -10.51 -17.18 13.63
CA GLY A 412 -9.75 -18.42 13.82
C GLY A 412 -8.77 -18.71 12.69
N LYS A 413 -8.07 -19.84 12.84
CA LYS A 413 -7.08 -20.31 11.85
C LYS A 413 -7.74 -20.71 10.54
N ILE A 414 -7.06 -20.44 9.44
CA ILE A 414 -7.53 -20.80 8.09
C ILE A 414 -6.97 -22.14 7.69
N TRP A 415 -7.85 -23.11 7.42
CA TRP A 415 -7.44 -24.44 6.98
C TRP A 415 -7.50 -24.56 5.46
N ARG A 416 -6.49 -25.22 4.84
CA ARG A 416 -6.35 -25.39 3.38
C ARG A 416 -6.40 -24.10 2.56
N GLY A 417 -6.04 -22.97 3.17
CA GLY A 417 -5.89 -21.68 2.50
C GLY A 417 -7.20 -21.04 2.03
N LYS A 418 -8.36 -21.45 2.57
CA LYS A 418 -9.66 -20.88 2.22
C LYS A 418 -10.49 -20.57 3.46
N LEU A 419 -11.17 -19.43 3.45
CA LEU A 419 -12.15 -19.08 4.48
C LEU A 419 -13.43 -19.90 4.30
N ASN A 420 -13.89 -20.54 5.35
CA ASN A 420 -15.13 -21.33 5.32
C ASN A 420 -16.38 -20.44 5.54
N ALA A 421 -17.57 -21.01 5.36
CA ALA A 421 -18.83 -20.27 5.49
C ALA A 421 -19.04 -19.64 6.88
N LYS A 422 -18.61 -20.30 7.96
CA LYS A 422 -18.68 -19.76 9.33
C LYS A 422 -17.78 -18.53 9.48
N GLN A 423 -16.53 -18.62 8.98
CA GLN A 423 -15.58 -17.52 8.98
C GLN A 423 -16.11 -16.32 8.19
N MET A 424 -16.67 -16.56 7.00
CA MET A 424 -17.29 -15.51 6.20
C MET A 424 -18.51 -14.89 6.89
N LYS A 425 -19.32 -15.67 7.62
CA LYS A 425 -20.47 -15.16 8.40
C LYS A 425 -20.01 -14.24 9.53
N ILE A 426 -18.88 -14.54 10.18
CA ILE A 426 -18.28 -13.70 11.23
C ILE A 426 -17.82 -12.37 10.62
N ILE A 427 -16.95 -12.42 9.60
CA ILE A 427 -16.41 -11.23 8.93
C ILE A 427 -17.54 -10.31 8.48
N ARG A 428 -18.49 -10.83 7.70
CA ARG A 428 -19.62 -10.05 7.17
C ARG A 428 -20.48 -9.43 8.26
N GLY A 429 -20.71 -10.15 9.35
CA GLY A 429 -21.59 -9.68 10.42
C GLY A 429 -20.92 -8.64 11.31
N GLN A 430 -19.63 -8.78 11.57
CA GLN A 430 -18.83 -7.79 12.29
C GLN A 430 -18.71 -6.50 11.48
N ILE A 431 -18.31 -6.59 10.20
CA ILE A 431 -18.19 -5.42 9.32
C ILE A 431 -19.52 -4.65 9.26
N ARG A 432 -20.62 -5.35 8.97
CA ARG A 432 -21.96 -4.75 8.96
C ARG A 432 -22.35 -4.14 10.30
N GLY A 433 -21.99 -4.79 11.40
CA GLY A 433 -22.26 -4.34 12.74
C GLY A 433 -21.60 -3.01 13.11
N ALA A 434 -20.34 -2.84 12.72
CA ALA A 434 -19.59 -1.60 12.87
C ALA A 434 -20.09 -0.51 11.91
N HIS A 435 -20.35 -0.86 10.64
CA HIS A 435 -20.88 0.10 9.66
C HIS A 435 -22.24 0.65 10.06
N ARG A 436 -23.14 -0.17 10.65
CA ARG A 436 -24.42 0.30 11.19
C ARG A 436 -24.26 1.31 12.34
N ARG A 437 -23.11 1.30 13.01
CA ARG A 437 -22.71 2.26 14.05
C ARG A 437 -21.85 3.41 13.50
N GLY A 438 -21.64 3.46 12.19
CA GLY A 438 -20.79 4.47 11.55
C GLY A 438 -19.29 4.32 11.85
N LEU A 439 -18.85 3.17 12.35
CA LEU A 439 -17.45 2.92 12.73
C LEU A 439 -16.65 2.29 11.59
N LYS A 440 -15.34 2.56 11.58
CA LYS A 440 -14.38 2.07 10.59
C LYS A 440 -13.78 0.74 11.03
N THR A 441 -13.90 -0.27 10.19
CA THR A 441 -13.51 -1.65 10.51
C THR A 441 -12.02 -1.91 10.24
N ARG A 442 -11.36 -2.60 11.16
CA ARG A 442 -9.95 -3.05 11.03
C ARG A 442 -9.76 -4.43 11.64
N TYR A 443 -9.06 -5.31 10.93
CA TYR A 443 -8.64 -6.62 11.46
C TYR A 443 -7.12 -6.67 11.58
N TRP A 444 -6.58 -6.93 12.77
CA TRP A 444 -5.14 -7.13 13.00
C TRP A 444 -4.80 -8.61 13.19
N ASP A 445 -3.53 -8.98 13.33
CA ASP A 445 -3.07 -10.39 13.36
C ASP A 445 -3.53 -11.19 12.12
N LEU A 446 -3.34 -10.57 10.94
CA LEU A 446 -3.59 -11.20 9.65
C LEU A 446 -2.47 -12.21 9.33
N PRO A 447 -2.74 -13.28 8.56
CA PRO A 447 -1.69 -14.20 8.17
C PRO A 447 -0.62 -13.49 7.34
N SER A 448 0.64 -13.56 7.77
CA SER A 448 1.78 -12.98 7.06
C SER A 448 2.40 -13.95 6.04
N TRP A 449 2.33 -15.26 6.31
CA TRP A 449 2.85 -16.33 5.47
C TRP A 449 1.93 -17.57 5.49
N PRO A 450 1.77 -18.31 4.38
CA PRO A 450 2.35 -18.08 3.05
C PRO A 450 1.75 -16.86 2.34
N ILE A 451 2.54 -16.22 1.45
CA ILE A 451 2.15 -14.99 0.74
C ILE A 451 0.81 -15.14 0.01
N GLY A 452 0.55 -16.29 -0.62
CA GLY A 452 -0.73 -16.55 -1.28
C GLY A 452 -1.93 -16.55 -0.33
N LEU A 453 -1.77 -17.03 0.90
CA LEU A 453 -2.82 -16.98 1.92
C LEU A 453 -3.02 -15.54 2.42
N ARG A 454 -1.94 -14.82 2.71
CA ARG A 454 -1.98 -13.40 3.08
C ARG A 454 -2.78 -12.60 2.06
N ASN A 455 -2.38 -12.71 0.80
CA ASN A 455 -3.01 -12.00 -0.32
C ASN A 455 -4.49 -12.38 -0.47
N HIS A 456 -4.83 -13.67 -0.35
CA HIS A 456 -6.22 -14.12 -0.37
C HIS A 456 -7.06 -13.48 0.75
N VAL A 457 -6.53 -13.43 1.98
CA VAL A 457 -7.24 -12.79 3.10
C VAL A 457 -7.39 -11.29 2.89
N TRP A 458 -6.35 -10.61 2.42
CA TRP A 458 -6.41 -9.18 2.10
C TRP A 458 -7.48 -8.89 1.04
N ASP A 459 -7.48 -9.66 -0.06
CA ASP A 459 -8.47 -9.56 -1.14
C ASP A 459 -9.90 -9.77 -0.61
N VAL A 460 -10.12 -10.80 0.22
CA VAL A 460 -11.42 -11.07 0.81
C VAL A 460 -11.87 -9.94 1.73
N LEU A 461 -11.01 -9.47 2.65
CA LEU A 461 -11.39 -8.41 3.58
C LEU A 461 -11.73 -7.11 2.85
N VAL A 462 -10.96 -6.73 1.83
CA VAL A 462 -11.24 -5.54 1.01
C VAL A 462 -12.56 -5.73 0.24
N LYS A 463 -12.80 -6.90 -0.37
CA LYS A 463 -14.07 -7.20 -1.07
C LYS A 463 -15.29 -7.20 -0.15
N GLU A 464 -15.13 -7.62 1.09
CA GLU A 464 -16.20 -7.62 2.09
C GLU A 464 -16.39 -6.25 2.76
N GLY A 465 -15.58 -5.25 2.41
CA GLY A 465 -15.75 -3.87 2.82
C GLY A 465 -15.04 -3.47 4.11
N VAL A 466 -13.90 -4.09 4.44
CA VAL A 466 -13.04 -3.58 5.52
C VAL A 466 -12.61 -2.14 5.18
N ASP A 467 -12.69 -1.22 6.14
CA ASP A 467 -12.36 0.18 5.89
C ASP A 467 -10.85 0.42 5.87
N TYR A 468 -10.09 -0.33 6.69
CA TYR A 468 -8.63 -0.24 6.75
C TYR A 468 -8.01 -1.63 6.75
N LEU A 469 -7.15 -1.89 5.77
CA LEU A 469 -6.35 -3.10 5.72
C LEU A 469 -5.14 -2.95 6.67
N ASN A 470 -5.07 -3.77 7.71
CA ASN A 470 -3.92 -3.80 8.61
C ASN A 470 -2.73 -4.50 7.93
N VAL A 471 -1.59 -3.82 7.79
CA VAL A 471 -0.48 -4.30 6.96
C VAL A 471 0.87 -4.22 7.66
N ASP A 472 1.58 -5.34 7.66
CA ASP A 472 3.01 -5.39 8.06
C ASP A 472 3.92 -5.16 6.83
N ASP A 473 3.55 -5.73 5.67
CA ASP A 473 4.27 -5.59 4.39
C ASP A 473 3.71 -4.43 3.55
N LEU A 474 4.24 -3.22 3.81
CA LEU A 474 3.86 -2.00 3.11
C LEU A 474 4.16 -2.03 1.61
N ARG A 475 5.23 -2.70 1.20
CA ARG A 475 5.60 -2.76 -0.23
C ARG A 475 4.60 -3.60 -1.02
N ALA A 476 4.06 -4.65 -0.42
CA ALA A 476 2.97 -5.41 -1.02
C ALA A 476 1.67 -4.59 -1.03
N ALA A 477 1.32 -3.94 0.08
CA ALA A 477 0.11 -3.13 0.19
C ALA A 477 0.07 -1.93 -0.77
N ALA A 478 1.22 -1.28 -1.00
CA ALA A 478 1.32 -0.16 -1.95
C ALA A 478 1.11 -0.57 -3.41
N LYS A 479 1.25 -1.86 -3.75
CA LYS A 479 1.16 -2.31 -5.16
C LYS A 479 -0.24 -2.36 -5.72
N GLN A 480 -1.30 -2.31 -4.91
CA GLN A 480 -2.66 -2.43 -5.44
C GLN A 480 -3.10 -3.86 -5.78
N VAL A 481 -2.14 -4.77 -5.93
CA VAL A 481 -2.27 -6.03 -6.66
C VAL A 481 -1.70 -7.16 -5.81
N TRP A 482 -2.59 -7.94 -5.21
CA TRP A 482 -2.27 -9.10 -4.37
C TRP A 482 -3.12 -10.31 -4.72
#